data_AF-A0A972UZ94-F1
#
_entry.id   AF-A0A972UZ94-F1
#
_cell.length_a   1.000
_cell.length_b   1.000
_cell.length_c   1.000
_cell.angle_alpha   90.00
_cell.angle_beta   90.00
_cell.angle_gamma   90.00
#
_symmetry.space_group_name_H-M   'P 1'
#
loop_
_entity.id
_entity.type
_entity.pdbx_description
1 polymer ?
#
loop_
_entity_poly.entity_id
_entity_poly.type
_entity_poly.pdbx_seq_one_letter_code
_entity_poly.pdbx_strand_id
1 'polypeptide(L)'
;MDIPRKLYYEKELDFKISCSYGPGRYDKNYEEKGQDYPFEYVRWTEKRNMEEFIRLINKNLIHPEKLITHIFEIEKSKEAYDFIMNPPENQKINGILFSYDTKKEHKNIISFEKNIKYKPKNQINIGIIGVGNFAQNTALPALKKIKDAYLYAAADSKGINAQKVIKQFKGNYVTTDWHKIIEDKNIDLVIVSTRHNLHAPIVIEALKNNKNVHVEKPLCLNKDELKKILEAAKNSKGRLMVGFNRRFAPSIIKAKKIFKNNTPLIISCTINAGFIPKNHWVHDSKEGGGRIIGEACHFVDLCHYLARSEPTTVSASIVPLQGGVQTEDNIAITLNFKNGSCGTIIYTSLAPKTLPKERIEIFGGDKAMVIDNFKSDVIYTSKGKKKTHSYGQNKGHNNEFKSFIKAIKEGKPCPIPLQKIILSTQATFDSLESAKKKQVINISPEI
;
A
#
# COMPACT_ATOMS: atom_id res chain seq x y z
N MET A 1 25.10 -4.21 -22.04
CA MET A 1 26.55 -4.04 -21.81
C MET A 1 27.17 -5.38 -22.17
N ASP A 2 27.91 -5.45 -23.27
CA ASP A 2 28.57 -6.67 -23.74
C ASP A 2 29.93 -6.80 -23.05
N ILE A 3 30.09 -7.82 -22.21
CA ILE A 3 31.31 -8.00 -21.40
C ILE A 3 32.03 -9.30 -21.85
N PRO A 4 33.32 -9.24 -22.23
CA PRO A 4 34.07 -10.39 -22.73
C PRO A 4 34.46 -11.35 -21.59
N ARG A 5 33.76 -12.48 -21.48
CA ARG A 5 33.88 -13.44 -20.36
C ARG A 5 35.26 -14.12 -20.21
N LYS A 6 35.99 -14.35 -21.30
CA LYS A 6 37.26 -15.08 -21.29
C LYS A 6 38.32 -14.39 -20.43
N LEU A 7 38.43 -13.06 -20.56
CA LEU A 7 39.43 -12.25 -19.86
C LEU A 7 39.22 -12.19 -18.33
N TYR A 8 37.97 -12.33 -17.87
CA TYR A 8 37.68 -12.40 -16.43
C TYR A 8 37.97 -13.78 -15.85
N TYR A 9 37.81 -14.85 -16.64
CA TYR A 9 38.13 -16.22 -16.21
C TYR A 9 39.62 -16.41 -16.00
N GLU A 10 40.45 -15.77 -16.82
CA GLU A 10 41.91 -15.78 -16.70
C GLU A 10 42.42 -14.85 -15.56
N LYS A 11 41.51 -14.17 -14.85
CA LYS A 11 41.80 -13.18 -13.78
C LYS A 11 42.69 -12.02 -14.22
N GLU A 12 42.76 -11.73 -15.52
CA GLU A 12 43.60 -10.66 -16.06
C GLU A 12 42.95 -9.27 -15.99
N LEU A 13 41.67 -9.19 -15.61
CA LEU A 13 40.94 -7.93 -15.54
C LEU A 13 39.97 -7.87 -14.36
N ASP A 14 40.17 -6.89 -13.49
CA ASP A 14 39.26 -6.52 -12.41
C ASP A 14 38.44 -5.31 -12.85
N PHE A 15 37.11 -5.44 -12.83
CA PHE A 15 36.21 -4.32 -13.12
C PHE A 15 35.61 -3.78 -11.84
N LYS A 16 36.07 -2.58 -11.48
CA LYS A 16 35.63 -1.84 -10.30
C LYS A 16 34.88 -0.59 -10.75
N ILE A 17 33.59 -0.54 -10.46
CA ILE A 17 32.82 0.69 -10.62
C ILE A 17 33.04 1.53 -9.36
N SER A 18 33.60 2.73 -9.52
CA SER A 18 33.69 3.69 -8.42
C SER A 18 32.29 4.08 -7.96
N CYS A 19 31.96 3.75 -6.71
CA CYS A 19 30.76 4.26 -6.05
C CYS A 19 31.11 5.62 -5.45
N SER A 20 30.56 6.72 -5.99
CA SER A 20 31.06 8.08 -5.70
C SER A 20 31.01 8.52 -4.23
N TYR A 21 30.31 7.79 -3.36
CA TYR A 21 30.26 8.08 -1.91
C TYR A 21 30.85 6.96 -1.04
N GLY A 22 31.14 5.79 -1.60
CA GLY A 22 31.64 4.62 -0.85
C GLY A 22 30.55 3.74 -0.21
N PRO A 23 30.94 2.79 0.66
CA PRO A 23 30.05 1.86 1.36
C PRO A 23 28.94 2.56 2.14
N GLY A 24 27.73 2.00 2.11
CA GLY A 24 26.50 2.59 2.69
C GLY A 24 25.55 3.14 1.64
N ARG A 25 26.09 3.61 0.52
CA ARG A 25 25.26 4.05 -0.59
C ARG A 25 24.43 2.90 -1.14
N TYR A 26 23.13 3.15 -1.35
CA TYR A 26 22.13 2.16 -1.76
C TYR A 26 21.86 1.04 -0.74
N ASP A 27 22.44 1.13 0.47
CA ASP A 27 22.07 0.27 1.59
C ASP A 27 21.04 0.99 2.45
N LYS A 28 19.79 0.53 2.35
CA LYS A 28 18.66 1.08 3.09
C LYS A 28 18.86 1.04 4.62
N ASN A 29 19.54 0.01 5.15
CA ASN A 29 19.78 -0.07 6.59
C ASN A 29 20.73 1.04 7.05
N TYR A 30 21.70 1.38 6.21
CA TYR A 30 22.61 2.48 6.44
C TYR A 30 21.93 3.84 6.23
N GLU A 31 21.40 4.11 5.04
CA GLU A 31 20.89 5.43 4.63
C GLU A 31 19.60 5.82 5.37
N GLU A 32 18.64 4.89 5.49
CA GLU A 32 17.31 5.20 6.03
C GLU A 32 17.16 4.81 7.49
N LYS A 33 17.81 3.73 7.94
CA LYS A 33 17.70 3.25 9.33
C LYS A 33 18.84 3.73 10.23
N GLY A 34 19.85 4.42 9.68
CA GLY A 34 20.97 4.97 10.44
C GLY A 34 21.88 3.91 11.07
N GLN A 35 21.90 2.68 10.54
CA GLN A 35 22.76 1.61 11.03
C GLN A 35 24.13 1.72 10.37
N ASP A 36 25.10 2.31 11.07
CA ASP A 36 26.47 2.44 10.56
C ASP A 36 27.18 1.07 10.50
N TYR A 37 28.18 0.96 9.62
CA TYR A 37 29.02 -0.24 9.55
C TYR A 37 30.03 -0.25 10.70
N PRO A 38 30.38 -1.44 11.23
CA PRO A 38 31.41 -1.50 12.26
C PRO A 38 32.73 -0.94 11.71
N PHE A 39 33.34 -0.07 12.50
CA PHE A 39 34.47 0.74 12.09
C PHE A 39 35.69 -0.12 11.70
N GLU A 40 35.85 -1.26 12.36
CA GLU A 40 36.94 -2.21 12.19
C GLU A 40 36.91 -2.86 10.81
N TYR A 41 35.72 -3.05 10.22
CA TYR A 41 35.55 -3.72 8.93
C TYR A 41 35.40 -2.73 7.78
N VAL A 42 34.74 -1.59 8.02
CA VAL A 42 34.49 -0.59 7.00
C VAL A 42 34.88 0.76 7.56
N ARG A 43 36.14 1.16 7.36
CA ARG A 43 36.69 2.41 7.90
C ARG A 43 36.06 3.65 7.25
N TRP A 44 35.87 3.63 5.93
CA TRP A 44 35.32 4.72 5.14
C TRP A 44 33.93 4.37 4.62
N THR A 45 32.92 5.00 5.19
CA THR A 45 31.51 4.90 4.76
C THR A 45 31.08 6.20 4.10
N GLU A 46 29.94 6.22 3.41
CA GLU A 46 29.37 7.42 2.81
C GLU A 46 29.32 8.63 3.75
N LYS A 47 28.82 8.42 4.97
CA LYS A 47 28.80 9.45 6.01
C LYS A 47 30.20 9.94 6.37
N ARG A 48 31.16 9.03 6.62
CA ARG A 48 32.52 9.40 7.05
C ARG A 48 33.32 10.08 5.94
N ASN A 49 33.11 9.67 4.69
CA ASN A 49 33.66 10.36 3.53
C ASN A 49 33.11 11.79 3.44
N MET A 50 31.81 11.98 3.66
CA MET A 50 31.18 13.31 3.68
C MET A 50 31.68 14.16 4.87
N GLU A 51 31.79 13.57 6.06
CA GLU A 51 32.33 14.23 7.25
C GLU A 51 33.78 14.69 7.03
N GLU A 52 34.62 13.84 6.42
CA GLU A 52 35.99 14.19 6.09
C GLU A 52 36.06 15.30 5.04
N PHE A 53 35.22 15.26 4.01
CA PHE A 53 35.13 16.34 3.03
C PHE A 53 34.75 17.67 3.70
N ILE A 54 33.76 17.67 4.60
CA ILE A 54 33.38 18.85 5.39
C ILE A 54 34.54 19.30 6.29
N ARG A 55 35.26 18.37 6.92
CA ARG A 55 36.45 18.67 7.73
C ARG A 55 37.54 19.34 6.92
N LEU A 56 37.77 18.90 5.68
CA LEU A 56 38.76 19.48 4.77
C LEU A 56 38.38 20.89 4.33
N ILE A 57 37.09 21.15 4.07
CA ILE A 57 36.57 22.51 3.83
C ILE A 57 36.80 23.39 5.06
N ASN A 58 36.42 22.92 6.25
CA ASN A 58 36.57 23.69 7.48
C ASN A 58 38.04 24.02 7.82
N LYS A 59 38.99 23.16 7.39
CA LYS A 59 40.43 23.42 7.51
C LYS A 59 41.02 24.24 6.36
N ASN A 60 40.19 24.74 5.44
CA ASN A 60 40.61 25.45 4.23
C ASN A 60 41.61 24.66 3.37
N LEU A 61 41.52 23.32 3.36
CA LEU A 61 42.35 22.45 2.52
C LEU A 61 41.69 22.16 1.16
N ILE A 62 40.37 22.35 1.07
CA ILE A 62 39.58 22.29 -0.16
C ILE A 62 38.80 23.59 -0.26
N HIS A 63 38.70 24.12 -1.47
CA HIS A 63 38.08 25.41 -1.79
C HIS A 63 36.94 25.22 -2.81
N PRO A 64 35.76 24.71 -2.39
CA PRO A 64 34.63 24.49 -3.30
C PRO A 64 34.17 25.77 -4.01
N GLU A 65 34.39 26.94 -3.39
CA GLU A 65 34.08 28.24 -3.95
C GLU A 65 34.76 28.52 -5.28
N LYS A 66 35.94 27.93 -5.54
CA LYS A 66 36.65 28.05 -6.82
C LYS A 66 35.94 27.30 -7.96
N LEU A 67 35.06 26.35 -7.63
CA LEU A 67 34.24 25.63 -8.60
C LEU A 67 32.94 26.38 -8.93
N ILE A 68 32.49 27.28 -8.05
CA ILE A 68 31.27 28.06 -8.24
C ILE A 68 31.56 29.18 -9.23
N THR A 69 31.03 29.07 -10.45
CA THR A 69 31.16 30.13 -11.45
C THR A 69 29.93 31.04 -11.46
N HIS A 70 28.74 30.51 -11.16
CA HIS A 70 27.51 31.28 -11.14
C HIS A 70 26.59 30.85 -10.00
N ILE A 71 25.83 31.80 -9.48
CA ILE A 71 24.78 31.57 -8.49
C ILE A 71 23.49 32.16 -9.05
N PHE A 72 22.45 31.34 -9.14
CA PHE A 72 21.11 31.77 -9.54
C PHE A 72 20.17 31.63 -8.35
N GLU A 73 19.20 32.53 -8.21
CA GLU A 73 18.07 32.30 -7.32
C GLU A 73 17.29 31.07 -7.80
N ILE A 74 16.81 30.22 -6.88
CA ILE A 74 16.08 29.00 -7.25
C ILE A 74 14.83 29.30 -8.11
N GLU A 75 14.20 30.46 -7.90
CA GLU A 75 13.09 30.98 -8.70
C GLU A 75 13.47 31.17 -10.18
N LYS A 76 14.75 31.42 -10.48
CA LYS A 76 15.32 31.56 -11.83
C LYS A 76 15.92 30.25 -12.35
N SER A 77 15.51 29.11 -11.79
CA SER A 77 16.01 27.79 -12.21
C SER A 77 15.95 27.55 -13.72
N LYS A 78 14.89 28.02 -14.39
CA LYS A 78 14.79 27.91 -15.85
C LYS A 78 15.94 28.64 -16.56
N GLU A 79 16.23 29.87 -16.17
CA GLU A 79 17.33 30.66 -16.74
C GLU A 79 18.69 29.97 -16.51
N ALA A 80 18.90 29.41 -15.31
CA ALA A 80 20.12 28.65 -15.01
C ALA A 80 20.28 27.42 -15.92
N TYR A 81 19.20 26.68 -16.18
CA TYR A 81 19.23 25.55 -17.12
C TYR A 81 19.45 25.99 -18.56
N ASP A 82 18.78 27.06 -19.00
CA ASP A 82 18.95 27.61 -20.35
C ASP A 82 20.40 28.09 -20.57
N PHE A 83 21.01 28.68 -19.53
CA PHE A 83 22.42 29.09 -19.51
C PHE A 83 23.40 27.91 -19.59
N ILE A 84 23.10 26.77 -18.94
CA ILE A 84 23.90 25.54 -19.07
C ILE A 84 23.79 24.96 -20.48
N MET A 85 22.58 24.95 -21.05
CA MET A 85 22.31 24.35 -22.36
C MET A 85 22.83 25.20 -23.51
N ASN A 86 22.84 26.52 -23.34
CA ASN A 86 23.31 27.49 -24.34
C ASN A 86 24.33 28.45 -23.69
N PRO A 87 25.54 27.95 -23.35
CA PRO A 87 26.54 28.76 -22.68
C PRO A 87 27.03 29.88 -23.63
N PRO A 88 27.20 31.13 -23.14
CA PRO A 88 27.85 32.18 -23.91
C PRO A 88 29.28 31.77 -24.30
N GLU A 89 29.71 32.08 -25.52
CA GLU A 89 31.00 31.65 -26.09
C GLU A 89 32.23 31.98 -25.22
N ASN A 90 32.12 33.00 -24.36
CA ASN A 90 33.23 33.48 -23.51
C ASN A 90 33.07 33.14 -22.02
N GLN A 91 32.17 32.23 -21.64
CA GLN A 91 31.95 31.89 -20.24
C GLN A 91 32.20 30.41 -19.93
N LYS A 92 33.15 30.16 -19.02
CA LYS A 92 33.46 28.82 -18.53
C LYS A 92 32.51 28.46 -17.39
N ILE A 93 31.75 27.37 -17.56
CA ILE A 93 30.83 26.86 -16.54
C ILE A 93 31.48 25.65 -15.85
N ASN A 94 31.93 25.83 -14.60
CA ASN A 94 32.49 24.73 -13.79
C ASN A 94 31.51 24.24 -12.72
N GLY A 95 30.68 25.15 -12.18
CA GLY A 95 29.74 24.83 -11.13
C GLY A 95 28.71 25.95 -10.98
N ILE A 96 27.44 25.57 -10.97
CA ILE A 96 26.32 26.49 -10.77
C ILE A 96 25.61 26.08 -9.50
N LEU A 97 25.39 27.05 -8.61
CA LEU A 97 24.59 26.85 -7.39
C LEU A 97 23.27 27.58 -7.48
N PHE A 98 22.27 27.02 -6.81
CA PHE A 98 21.05 27.74 -6.50
C PHE A 98 21.16 28.36 -5.11
N SER A 99 20.88 29.66 -5.01
CA SER A 99 20.62 30.32 -3.73
C SER A 99 19.15 30.13 -3.36
N TYR A 100 18.92 29.88 -2.08
CA TYR A 100 17.60 29.73 -1.47
C TYR A 100 17.43 30.82 -0.43
N ASP A 101 16.23 31.40 -0.33
CA ASP A 101 15.89 32.29 0.76
C ASP A 101 15.72 31.49 2.06
N THR A 102 16.78 31.45 2.88
CA THR A 102 16.82 30.73 4.15
C THR A 102 16.03 31.42 5.26
N LYS A 103 15.58 32.66 5.05
CA LYS A 103 14.70 33.39 5.98
C LYS A 103 13.23 33.12 5.67
N LYS A 104 12.92 32.58 4.49
CA LYS A 104 11.56 32.25 4.07
C LYS A 104 11.01 31.12 4.93
N GLU A 105 9.83 31.33 5.48
CA GLU A 105 9.14 30.28 6.22
C GLU A 105 8.76 29.14 5.25
N HIS A 106 9.25 27.92 5.52
CA HIS A 106 8.91 26.75 4.72
C HIS A 106 7.46 26.35 4.96
N LYS A 107 6.61 26.57 3.95
CA LYS A 107 5.23 26.12 3.98
C LYS A 107 5.16 24.66 3.52
N ASN A 108 4.66 23.79 4.39
CA ASN A 108 4.39 22.38 4.05
C ASN A 108 3.12 22.19 3.20
N ILE A 109 2.39 23.27 2.93
CA ILE A 109 1.17 23.29 2.12
C ILE A 109 1.41 24.13 0.86
N ILE A 110 1.15 23.53 -0.30
CA ILE A 110 1.05 24.23 -1.57
C ILE A 110 -0.43 24.33 -1.91
N SER A 111 -0.97 25.54 -1.79
CA SER A 111 -2.34 25.86 -2.20
C SER A 111 -2.35 26.19 -3.68
N PHE A 112 -3.37 25.71 -4.41
CA PHE A 112 -3.57 26.12 -5.80
C PHE A 112 -4.55 27.30 -5.81
N GLU A 113 -4.07 28.49 -6.18
CA GLU A 113 -4.92 29.66 -6.34
C GLU A 113 -5.91 29.46 -7.49
N LYS A 114 -7.13 29.08 -7.10
CA LYS A 114 -8.39 29.66 -7.54
C LYS A 114 -9.40 29.31 -6.47
N ASN A 115 -10.02 30.34 -5.91
CA ASN A 115 -11.13 30.29 -4.97
C ASN A 115 -12.23 29.32 -5.42
N ILE A 116 -12.06 28.02 -5.18
CA ILE A 116 -13.19 27.11 -5.08
C ILE A 116 -13.66 27.22 -3.63
N LYS A 117 -14.37 28.33 -3.36
CA LYS A 117 -15.39 28.42 -2.28
C LYS A 117 -16.52 27.39 -2.48
N TYR A 118 -16.38 26.48 -3.44
CA TYR A 118 -17.30 25.39 -3.66
C TYR A 118 -16.91 24.27 -2.70
N LYS A 119 -17.50 24.32 -1.49
CA LYS A 119 -18.19 23.12 -1.02
C LYS A 119 -19.25 22.86 -2.09
N PRO A 120 -19.15 21.80 -2.89
CA PRO A 120 -20.35 21.27 -3.51
C PRO A 120 -21.21 20.86 -2.31
N LYS A 121 -22.24 21.65 -1.94
CA LYS A 121 -23.03 21.45 -0.70
C LYS A 121 -23.53 20.01 -0.52
N ASN A 122 -23.48 19.18 -1.57
CA ASN A 122 -23.96 17.81 -1.63
C ASN A 122 -22.88 16.74 -1.97
N GLN A 123 -21.58 17.07 -1.99
CA GLN A 123 -20.49 16.09 -2.20
C GLN A 123 -19.70 15.86 -0.90
N ILE A 124 -19.10 14.67 -0.80
CA ILE A 124 -18.15 14.29 0.25
C ILE A 124 -16.77 14.80 -0.16
N ASN A 125 -16.17 15.64 0.68
CA ASN A 125 -14.82 16.15 0.47
C ASN A 125 -13.79 15.11 0.95
N ILE A 126 -12.91 14.70 0.04
CA ILE A 126 -11.96 13.62 0.24
C ILE A 126 -10.55 14.18 0.37
N GLY A 127 -9.88 13.85 1.48
CA GLY A 127 -8.45 13.96 1.63
C GLY A 127 -7.79 12.62 1.36
N ILE A 128 -6.87 12.54 0.41
CA ILE A 128 -6.10 11.31 0.15
C ILE A 128 -4.70 11.40 0.76
N ILE A 129 -4.29 10.39 1.51
CA ILE A 129 -2.96 10.29 2.11
C ILE A 129 -2.23 9.10 1.45
N GLY A 130 -1.15 9.40 0.74
CA GLY A 130 -0.41 8.46 -0.10
C GLY A 130 -0.96 8.39 -1.52
N VAL A 131 -0.37 9.11 -2.46
CA VAL A 131 -0.74 9.18 -3.89
C VAL A 131 0.14 8.21 -4.70
N GLY A 132 0.25 6.98 -4.20
CA GLY A 132 1.01 5.91 -4.84
C GLY A 132 0.28 5.26 -6.03
N ASN A 133 0.83 4.14 -6.51
CA ASN A 133 0.29 3.41 -7.65
C ASN A 133 -1.16 2.97 -7.47
N PHE A 134 -1.55 2.54 -6.27
CA PHE A 134 -2.93 2.15 -5.99
C PHE A 134 -3.88 3.36 -6.10
N ALA A 135 -3.53 4.48 -5.48
CA ALA A 135 -4.31 5.71 -5.55
C ALA A 135 -4.54 6.14 -7.01
N GLN A 136 -3.46 6.26 -7.78
CA GLN A 136 -3.51 6.75 -9.16
C GLN A 136 -4.22 5.79 -10.13
N ASN A 137 -3.99 4.47 -10.01
CA ASN A 137 -4.49 3.50 -10.99
C ASN A 137 -5.83 2.87 -10.59
N THR A 138 -6.28 3.00 -9.34
CA THR A 138 -7.49 2.33 -8.84
C THR A 138 -8.43 3.27 -8.09
N ALA A 139 -7.99 3.89 -7.00
CA ALA A 139 -8.88 4.70 -6.17
C ALA A 139 -9.39 5.94 -6.91
N LEU A 140 -8.49 6.76 -7.47
CA LEU A 140 -8.83 8.00 -8.15
C LEU A 140 -9.70 7.79 -9.40
N PRO A 141 -9.43 6.80 -10.28
CA PRO A 141 -10.34 6.46 -11.38
C PRO A 141 -11.73 6.00 -10.92
N ALA A 142 -11.83 5.31 -9.78
CA ALA A 142 -13.12 4.90 -9.21
C ALA A 142 -13.89 6.10 -8.66
N LEU A 143 -13.22 6.97 -7.88
CA LEU A 143 -13.80 8.17 -7.28
C LEU A 143 -14.27 9.18 -8.33
N LYS A 144 -13.53 9.35 -9.43
CA LYS A 144 -13.92 10.24 -10.54
C LYS A 144 -15.30 9.90 -11.14
N LYS A 145 -15.74 8.65 -11.02
CA LYS A 145 -17.05 8.18 -11.53
C LYS A 145 -18.20 8.42 -10.54
N ILE A 146 -17.90 8.82 -9.31
CA ILE A 146 -18.88 9.01 -8.24
C ILE A 146 -19.17 10.51 -8.15
N LYS A 147 -20.36 10.92 -8.61
CA LYS A 147 -20.81 12.33 -8.57
C LYS A 147 -20.87 12.92 -7.17
N ASP A 148 -20.86 12.09 -6.13
CA ASP A 148 -20.93 12.52 -4.73
C ASP A 148 -19.55 12.60 -4.05
N ALA A 149 -18.47 12.42 -4.81
CA ALA A 149 -17.10 12.45 -4.30
C ALA A 149 -16.33 13.62 -4.92
N TYR A 150 -15.66 14.42 -4.09
CA TYR A 150 -14.77 15.49 -4.51
C TYR A 150 -13.38 15.28 -3.91
N LEU A 151 -12.35 15.19 -4.75
CA LEU A 151 -10.96 15.12 -4.28
C LEU A 151 -10.52 16.52 -3.85
N TYR A 152 -10.57 16.76 -2.54
CA TYR A 152 -10.38 18.07 -1.93
C TYR A 152 -8.90 18.38 -1.71
N ALA A 153 -8.13 17.44 -1.17
CA ALA A 153 -6.70 17.63 -0.91
C ALA A 153 -5.93 16.31 -0.95
N ALA A 154 -4.60 16.40 -1.09
CA ALA A 154 -3.72 15.23 -1.03
C ALA A 154 -2.49 15.46 -0.16
N ALA A 155 -2.09 14.43 0.58
CA ALA A 155 -0.80 14.34 1.24
C ALA A 155 0.06 13.24 0.62
N ASP A 156 1.32 13.53 0.29
CA ASP A 156 2.31 12.54 -0.14
C ASP A 156 3.72 12.99 0.26
N SER A 157 4.59 12.06 0.64
CA SER A 157 5.99 12.39 0.97
C SER A 157 6.77 12.91 -0.24
N LYS A 158 6.30 12.60 -1.46
CA LYS A 158 6.83 13.12 -2.74
C LYS A 158 5.82 14.08 -3.37
N GLY A 159 6.05 15.39 -3.16
CA GLY A 159 5.10 16.44 -3.56
C GLY A 159 4.71 16.49 -5.06
N ILE A 160 5.58 16.02 -5.97
CA ILE A 160 5.36 16.14 -7.43
C ILE A 160 4.12 15.36 -7.89
N ASN A 161 3.94 14.11 -7.42
CA ASN A 161 2.83 13.26 -7.86
C ASN A 161 1.50 13.79 -7.30
N ALA A 162 1.47 14.14 -6.01
CA ALA A 162 0.31 14.72 -5.37
C ALA A 162 -0.13 16.01 -6.07
N GLN A 163 0.83 16.89 -6.41
CA GLN A 163 0.56 18.13 -7.13
C GLN A 163 -0.08 17.88 -8.50
N LYS A 164 0.45 16.95 -9.30
CA LYS A 164 -0.13 16.61 -10.61
C LYS A 164 -1.56 16.11 -10.48
N VAL A 165 -1.80 15.20 -9.53
CA VAL A 165 -3.13 14.64 -9.27
C VAL A 165 -4.11 15.71 -8.81
N ILE A 166 -3.76 16.52 -7.81
CA ILE A 166 -4.69 17.53 -7.29
C ILE A 166 -5.01 18.59 -8.33
N LYS A 167 -4.05 19.01 -9.16
CA LYS A 167 -4.32 19.88 -10.31
C LYS A 167 -5.30 19.24 -11.31
N GLN A 168 -5.09 17.97 -11.67
CA GLN A 168 -5.97 17.24 -12.61
C GLN A 168 -7.41 17.12 -12.09
N PHE A 169 -7.56 16.90 -10.79
CA PHE A 169 -8.86 16.77 -10.13
C PHE A 169 -9.44 18.11 -9.66
N LYS A 170 -8.74 19.22 -9.91
CA LYS A 170 -9.09 20.58 -9.48
C LYS A 170 -9.31 20.70 -7.97
N GLY A 171 -8.55 19.93 -7.18
CA GLY A 171 -8.56 20.01 -5.72
C GLY A 171 -7.84 21.26 -5.20
N ASN A 172 -7.89 21.46 -3.88
CA ASN A 172 -7.58 22.73 -3.25
C ASN A 172 -6.10 22.88 -2.87
N TYR A 173 -5.50 21.86 -2.27
CA TYR A 173 -4.10 21.92 -1.86
C TYR A 173 -3.42 20.55 -1.83
N VAL A 174 -2.08 20.59 -1.85
CA VAL A 174 -1.23 19.44 -1.54
C VAL A 174 -0.35 19.74 -0.34
N THR A 175 -0.01 18.71 0.42
CA THR A 175 0.85 18.81 1.59
C THR A 175 1.83 17.64 1.64
N THR A 176 2.99 17.83 2.26
CA THR A 176 3.88 16.72 2.63
C THR A 176 3.62 16.20 4.04
N ASP A 177 2.78 16.90 4.79
CA ASP A 177 2.34 16.58 6.14
C ASP A 177 0.88 16.13 6.13
N TRP A 178 0.64 14.85 6.44
CA TRP A 178 -0.70 14.27 6.43
C TRP A 178 -1.57 14.71 7.61
N HIS A 179 -0.98 15.24 8.70
CA HIS A 179 -1.75 15.82 9.80
C HIS A 179 -2.63 16.96 9.30
N LYS A 180 -2.15 17.74 8.32
CA LYS A 180 -2.93 18.82 7.67
C LYS A 180 -4.18 18.33 6.94
N ILE A 181 -4.23 17.07 6.51
CA ILE A 181 -5.45 16.49 5.93
C ILE A 181 -6.46 16.15 7.03
N ILE A 182 -5.99 15.65 8.17
CA ILE A 182 -6.86 15.23 9.27
C ILE A 182 -7.42 16.44 10.03
N GLU A 183 -6.60 17.48 10.23
CA GLU A 183 -6.96 18.72 10.91
C GLU A 183 -7.97 19.58 10.11
N ASP A 184 -8.03 19.43 8.78
CA ASP A 184 -8.90 20.26 7.94
C ASP A 184 -10.38 19.90 8.15
N LYS A 185 -11.13 20.84 8.73
CA LYS A 185 -12.57 20.72 9.01
C LYS A 185 -13.44 20.57 7.75
N ASN A 186 -12.91 20.88 6.58
CA ASN A 186 -13.61 20.71 5.30
C ASN A 186 -13.51 19.29 4.74
N ILE A 187 -12.65 18.43 5.28
CA ILE A 187 -12.48 17.05 4.82
C ILE A 187 -13.41 16.13 5.61
N ASP A 188 -14.27 15.40 4.90
CA ASP A 188 -15.27 14.49 5.46
C ASP A 188 -14.78 13.03 5.50
N LEU A 189 -13.96 12.66 4.51
CA LEU A 189 -13.42 11.32 4.30
C LEU A 189 -11.92 11.39 4.06
N VAL A 190 -11.16 10.61 4.82
CA VAL A 190 -9.75 10.34 4.61
C VAL A 190 -9.59 9.00 3.89
N ILE A 191 -8.86 8.98 2.77
CA ILE A 191 -8.45 7.75 2.08
C ILE A 191 -6.96 7.52 2.36
N VAL A 192 -6.62 6.39 2.97
CA VAL A 192 -5.26 6.02 3.35
C VAL A 192 -4.74 4.94 2.39
N SER A 193 -3.74 5.28 1.59
CA SER A 193 -3.09 4.40 0.61
C SER A 193 -1.57 4.51 0.66
N THR A 194 -1.03 4.51 1.88
CA THR A 194 0.41 4.61 2.19
C THR A 194 1.08 3.23 2.26
N ARG A 195 2.30 3.19 2.80
CA ARG A 195 2.92 1.94 3.29
C ARG A 195 2.11 1.39 4.48
N HIS A 196 2.17 0.08 4.70
CA HIS A 196 1.32 -0.62 5.66
C HIS A 196 1.57 -0.16 7.11
N ASN A 197 2.81 0.11 7.48
CA ASN A 197 3.17 0.62 8.81
C ASN A 197 2.55 1.98 9.16
N LEU A 198 2.19 2.78 8.16
CA LEU A 198 1.55 4.08 8.36
C LEU A 198 0.02 3.97 8.47
N HIS A 199 -0.58 2.82 8.17
CA HIS A 199 -2.04 2.67 8.21
C HIS A 199 -2.58 2.89 9.62
N ALA A 200 -2.09 2.15 10.62
CA ALA A 200 -2.57 2.25 11.99
C ALA A 200 -2.49 3.67 12.58
N PRO A 201 -1.34 4.38 12.57
CA PRO A 201 -1.27 5.73 13.14
C PRO A 201 -2.22 6.71 12.44
N ILE A 202 -2.29 6.68 11.10
CA ILE A 202 -3.17 7.59 10.34
C ILE A 202 -4.64 7.29 10.62
N VAL A 203 -5.04 6.00 10.63
CA VAL A 203 -6.43 5.59 10.91
C VAL A 203 -6.85 6.01 12.32
N ILE A 204 -6.01 5.76 13.33
CA ILE A 204 -6.30 6.13 14.72
C ILE A 204 -6.53 7.63 14.83
N GLU A 205 -5.64 8.44 14.26
CA GLU A 205 -5.73 9.90 14.36
C GLU A 205 -6.93 10.47 13.60
N ALA A 206 -7.22 9.94 12.42
CA ALA A 206 -8.38 10.35 11.63
C ALA A 206 -9.70 10.02 12.36
N LEU A 207 -9.79 8.84 12.97
CA LEU A 207 -10.96 8.44 13.77
C LEU A 207 -11.11 9.30 15.03
N LYS A 208 -10.02 9.62 15.74
CA LYS A 208 -10.04 10.55 16.89
C LYS A 208 -10.57 11.93 16.51
N ASN A 209 -10.31 12.37 15.26
CA ASN A 209 -10.86 13.60 14.69
C ASN A 209 -12.26 13.43 14.04
N ASN A 210 -12.95 12.32 14.31
CA ASN A 210 -14.28 12.00 13.81
C ASN A 210 -14.40 11.98 12.27
N LYS A 211 -13.30 11.74 11.56
CA LYS A 211 -13.30 11.60 10.10
C LYS A 211 -13.84 10.24 9.70
N ASN A 212 -14.53 10.15 8.56
CA ASN A 212 -14.71 8.85 7.91
C ASN A 212 -13.35 8.41 7.33
N VAL A 213 -13.07 7.12 7.35
CA VAL A 213 -11.78 6.56 6.95
C VAL A 213 -12.02 5.38 6.00
N HIS A 214 -11.43 5.46 4.81
CA HIS A 214 -11.14 4.29 3.97
C HIS A 214 -9.65 4.04 4.05
N VAL A 215 -9.23 2.82 4.39
CA VAL A 215 -7.82 2.43 4.44
C VAL A 215 -7.61 1.22 3.56
N GLU A 216 -6.58 1.26 2.72
CA GLU A 216 -6.16 0.08 1.97
C GLU A 216 -5.73 -1.05 2.90
N LYS A 217 -5.89 -2.30 2.45
CA LYS A 217 -5.44 -3.44 3.26
C LYS A 217 -3.91 -3.53 3.27
N PRO A 218 -3.30 -4.02 4.36
CA PRO A 218 -3.94 -4.47 5.61
C PRO A 218 -4.38 -3.30 6.49
N LEU A 219 -5.30 -3.52 7.43
CA LEU A 219 -5.68 -2.47 8.38
C LEU A 219 -4.49 -2.02 9.27
N CYS A 220 -3.69 -2.99 9.72
CA CYS A 220 -2.54 -2.78 10.60
C CYS A 220 -1.58 -3.97 10.51
N LEU A 221 -0.41 -3.87 11.15
CA LEU A 221 0.64 -4.90 11.08
C LEU A 221 0.63 -5.88 12.24
N ASN A 222 0.02 -5.53 13.38
CA ASN A 222 0.03 -6.38 14.58
C ASN A 222 -1.26 -6.24 15.41
N LYS A 223 -1.40 -7.15 16.39
CA LYS A 223 -2.56 -7.23 17.30
C LYS A 223 -2.69 -5.98 18.19
N ASP A 224 -1.58 -5.37 18.63
CA ASP A 224 -1.63 -4.18 19.49
C ASP A 224 -2.17 -2.94 18.74
N GLU A 225 -1.75 -2.76 17.49
CA GLU A 225 -2.31 -1.75 16.59
C GLU A 225 -3.80 -2.01 16.34
N LEU A 226 -4.21 -3.27 16.15
CA LEU A 226 -5.61 -3.63 15.96
C LEU A 226 -6.47 -3.24 17.16
N LYS A 227 -5.98 -3.48 18.39
CA LYS A 227 -6.64 -3.08 19.64
C LYS A 227 -6.82 -1.56 19.71
N LYS A 228 -5.76 -0.79 19.44
CA LYS A 228 -5.80 0.68 19.43
C LYS A 228 -6.75 1.24 18.37
N ILE A 229 -6.81 0.62 17.19
CA ILE A 229 -7.76 1.00 16.13
C ILE A 229 -9.19 0.70 16.57
N LEU A 230 -9.46 -0.46 17.18
CA LEU A 230 -10.80 -0.77 17.66
C LEU A 230 -11.27 0.24 18.71
N GLU A 231 -10.41 0.59 19.66
CA GLU A 231 -10.71 1.60 20.67
C GLU A 231 -11.03 2.96 20.02
N ALA A 232 -10.18 3.42 19.10
CA ALA A 232 -10.42 4.67 18.37
C ALA A 232 -11.72 4.63 17.55
N ALA A 233 -12.03 3.50 16.90
CA ALA A 233 -13.25 3.33 16.12
C ALA A 233 -14.51 3.29 16.99
N LYS A 234 -14.47 2.64 18.16
CA LYS A 234 -15.59 2.61 19.12
C LYS A 234 -15.93 4.01 19.65
N ASN A 235 -14.91 4.85 19.85
CA ASN A 235 -15.05 6.21 20.38
C ASN A 235 -15.29 7.29 19.31
N SER A 236 -15.27 6.92 18.03
CA SER A 236 -15.42 7.86 16.91
C SER A 236 -16.86 7.90 16.38
N LYS A 237 -17.29 9.08 15.92
CA LYS A 237 -18.48 9.21 15.07
C LYS A 237 -18.21 8.88 13.60
N GLY A 238 -16.94 8.73 13.23
CA GLY A 238 -16.49 8.39 11.90
C GLY A 238 -16.69 6.92 11.57
N ARG A 239 -16.83 6.61 10.27
CA ARG A 239 -16.92 5.22 9.78
C ARG A 239 -15.52 4.73 9.40
N LEU A 240 -15.17 3.50 9.80
CA LEU A 240 -13.98 2.80 9.32
C LEU A 240 -14.35 1.78 8.24
N MET A 241 -13.72 1.91 7.07
CA MET A 241 -13.81 0.97 5.96
C MET A 241 -12.40 0.50 5.59
N VAL A 242 -12.21 -0.82 5.50
CA VAL A 242 -10.97 -1.42 4.97
C VAL A 242 -11.19 -1.81 3.52
N GLY A 243 -10.14 -1.69 2.70
CA GLY A 243 -10.06 -2.01 1.28
C GLY A 243 -10.32 -3.48 0.90
N PHE A 244 -11.28 -4.15 1.55
CA PHE A 244 -11.70 -5.52 1.26
C PHE A 244 -12.63 -5.58 0.04
N ASN A 245 -12.14 -5.06 -1.08
CA ASN A 245 -12.87 -4.82 -2.31
C ASN A 245 -13.56 -6.07 -2.90
N ARG A 246 -13.02 -7.28 -2.65
CA ARG A 246 -13.56 -8.55 -3.19
C ARG A 246 -15.02 -8.77 -2.80
N ARG A 247 -15.45 -8.29 -1.63
CA ARG A 247 -16.86 -8.34 -1.17
C ARG A 247 -17.83 -7.68 -2.15
N PHE A 248 -17.34 -6.68 -2.90
CA PHE A 248 -18.11 -5.84 -3.81
C PHE A 248 -17.96 -6.25 -5.28
N ALA A 249 -17.19 -7.30 -5.56
CA ALA A 249 -17.06 -7.82 -6.92
C ALA A 249 -18.41 -8.39 -7.41
N PRO A 250 -18.83 -8.13 -8.66
CA PRO A 250 -20.11 -8.62 -9.18
C PRO A 250 -20.28 -10.13 -9.07
N SER A 251 -19.23 -10.91 -9.33
CA SER A 251 -19.24 -12.38 -9.21
C SER A 251 -19.45 -12.85 -7.76
N ILE A 252 -18.89 -12.14 -6.79
CA ILE A 252 -19.04 -12.45 -5.36
C ILE A 252 -20.43 -12.04 -4.85
N ILE A 253 -20.95 -10.89 -5.29
CA ILE A 253 -22.34 -10.50 -5.01
C ILE A 253 -23.31 -11.53 -5.61
N LYS A 254 -23.02 -12.04 -6.81
CA LYS A 254 -23.78 -13.11 -7.46
C LYS A 254 -23.71 -14.42 -6.66
N ALA A 255 -22.52 -14.82 -6.20
CA ALA A 255 -22.35 -15.98 -5.33
C ALA A 255 -23.21 -15.88 -4.06
N LYS A 256 -23.21 -14.73 -3.38
CA LYS A 256 -24.04 -14.47 -2.19
C LYS A 256 -25.54 -14.59 -2.45
N LYS A 257 -26.01 -14.37 -3.68
CA LYS A 257 -27.43 -14.56 -4.05
C LYS A 257 -27.76 -16.04 -4.30
N ILE A 258 -26.81 -16.80 -4.84
CA ILE A 258 -26.99 -18.23 -5.18
C ILE A 258 -27.01 -19.09 -3.92
N PHE A 259 -26.01 -18.90 -3.06
CA PHE A 259 -25.89 -19.60 -1.79
C PHE A 259 -26.64 -18.77 -0.74
N LYS A 260 -27.72 -19.30 -0.15
CA LYS A 260 -28.53 -18.56 0.86
C LYS A 260 -27.87 -18.64 2.25
N ASN A 261 -28.35 -17.85 3.22
CA ASN A 261 -27.70 -17.70 4.55
C ASN A 261 -27.53 -19.01 5.34
N ASN A 262 -28.35 -20.04 5.11
CA ASN A 262 -28.39 -21.26 5.93
C ASN A 262 -27.73 -22.47 5.25
N THR A 263 -27.00 -22.27 4.16
CA THR A 263 -26.27 -23.35 3.48
C THR A 263 -24.81 -23.31 3.94
N PRO A 264 -24.32 -24.29 4.71
CA PRO A 264 -22.89 -24.43 4.98
C PRO A 264 -22.13 -24.55 3.65
N LEU A 265 -21.01 -23.85 3.56
CA LEU A 265 -20.22 -23.78 2.34
C LEU A 265 -18.84 -24.39 2.54
N ILE A 266 -18.35 -25.08 1.51
CA ILE A 266 -16.91 -25.27 1.30
C ILE A 266 -16.45 -24.19 0.34
N ILE A 267 -15.49 -23.38 0.76
CA ILE A 267 -14.92 -22.28 -0.03
C ILE A 267 -13.44 -22.59 -0.23
N SER A 268 -12.97 -22.61 -1.47
CA SER A 268 -11.56 -22.81 -1.81
C SER A 268 -11.05 -21.60 -2.58
N CYS A 269 -9.96 -20.99 -2.13
CA CYS A 269 -9.30 -19.88 -2.79
C CYS A 269 -7.86 -20.27 -3.13
N THR A 270 -7.51 -20.29 -4.42
CA THR A 270 -6.12 -20.51 -4.88
C THR A 270 -5.57 -19.22 -5.48
N ILE A 271 -4.46 -18.75 -4.91
CA ILE A 271 -3.86 -17.45 -5.21
C ILE A 271 -2.42 -17.68 -5.67
N ASN A 272 -2.19 -17.47 -6.97
CA ASN A 272 -0.85 -17.35 -7.54
C ASN A 272 -0.37 -15.91 -7.38
N ALA A 273 0.21 -15.60 -6.23
CA ALA A 273 0.63 -14.26 -5.88
C ALA A 273 1.87 -13.79 -6.65
N GLY A 274 2.60 -14.71 -7.31
CA GLY A 274 3.84 -14.46 -8.03
C GLY A 274 5.03 -14.18 -7.09
N PHE A 275 6.25 -14.18 -7.61
CA PHE A 275 7.46 -13.94 -6.82
C PHE A 275 7.71 -12.45 -6.54
N ILE A 276 8.11 -12.13 -5.30
CA ILE A 276 8.61 -10.80 -4.90
C ILE A 276 10.01 -10.96 -4.28
N PRO A 277 11.03 -10.19 -4.74
CA PRO A 277 12.38 -10.25 -4.17
C PRO A 277 12.43 -10.02 -2.67
N LYS A 278 13.32 -10.72 -1.96
CA LYS A 278 13.42 -10.69 -0.48
C LYS A 278 13.73 -9.31 0.10
N ASN A 279 14.48 -8.48 -0.62
CA ASN A 279 14.84 -7.12 -0.22
C ASN A 279 13.72 -6.09 -0.45
N HIS A 280 12.57 -6.51 -0.99
CA HIS A 280 11.43 -5.63 -1.21
C HIS A 280 10.75 -5.28 0.12
N TRP A 281 10.33 -4.02 0.28
CA TRP A 281 9.74 -3.47 1.51
C TRP A 281 8.58 -4.27 2.13
N VAL A 282 7.82 -4.99 1.29
CA VAL A 282 6.72 -5.88 1.74
C VAL A 282 7.20 -6.91 2.76
N HIS A 283 8.45 -7.36 2.64
CA HIS A 283 9.04 -8.37 3.52
C HIS A 283 9.73 -7.76 4.75
N ASP A 284 9.87 -6.44 4.81
CA ASP A 284 10.31 -5.78 6.04
C ASP A 284 9.19 -5.88 7.07
N SER A 285 9.47 -6.52 8.21
CA SER A 285 8.47 -6.76 9.27
C SER A 285 7.94 -5.47 9.89
N LYS A 286 8.71 -4.37 9.83
CA LYS A 286 8.33 -3.07 10.37
C LYS A 286 7.61 -2.18 9.36
N GLU A 287 7.80 -2.39 8.06
CA GLU A 287 7.19 -1.57 7.00
C GLU A 287 6.01 -2.28 6.31
N GLY A 288 6.20 -3.54 5.92
CA GLY A 288 5.27 -4.31 5.09
C GLY A 288 4.53 -5.44 5.81
N GLY A 289 5.15 -6.06 6.82
CA GLY A 289 4.55 -7.15 7.61
C GLY A 289 4.35 -8.47 6.86
N GLY A 290 4.95 -8.62 5.68
CA GLY A 290 4.82 -9.82 4.86
C GLY A 290 3.52 -9.88 4.05
N ARG A 291 3.48 -10.85 3.15
CA ARG A 291 2.39 -10.96 2.16
C ARG A 291 1.11 -11.56 2.70
N ILE A 292 1.17 -12.30 3.80
CA ILE A 292 -0.02 -12.90 4.39
C ILE A 292 -0.87 -11.80 5.04
N ILE A 293 -0.24 -10.96 5.87
CA ILE A 293 -0.86 -9.74 6.40
C ILE A 293 -1.24 -8.82 5.24
N GLY A 294 -0.30 -8.56 4.32
CA GLY A 294 -0.48 -7.56 3.27
C GLY A 294 -1.40 -7.92 2.10
N GLU A 295 -1.64 -9.20 1.78
CA GLU A 295 -2.41 -9.61 0.59
C GLU A 295 -3.35 -10.79 0.86
N ALA A 296 -2.90 -11.83 1.59
CA ALA A 296 -3.74 -12.99 1.87
C ALA A 296 -4.96 -12.64 2.74
N CYS A 297 -4.88 -11.56 3.53
CA CYS A 297 -5.99 -11.00 4.30
C CYS A 297 -7.26 -10.74 3.47
N HIS A 298 -7.13 -10.43 2.17
CA HIS A 298 -8.28 -10.31 1.28
C HIS A 298 -9.11 -11.59 1.20
N PHE A 299 -8.45 -12.75 1.22
CA PHE A 299 -9.10 -14.05 1.03
C PHE A 299 -9.60 -14.61 2.36
N VAL A 300 -8.93 -14.32 3.48
CA VAL A 300 -9.48 -14.55 4.82
C VAL A 300 -10.78 -13.77 4.99
N ASP A 301 -10.77 -12.49 4.62
CA ASP A 301 -11.96 -11.64 4.61
C ASP A 301 -13.06 -12.14 3.66
N LEU A 302 -12.68 -12.63 2.47
CA LEU A 302 -13.61 -13.16 1.49
C LEU A 302 -14.31 -14.44 1.97
N CYS A 303 -13.56 -15.38 2.54
CA CYS A 303 -14.10 -16.58 3.15
C CYS A 303 -15.08 -16.21 4.26
N HIS A 304 -14.71 -15.28 5.15
CA HIS A 304 -15.60 -14.77 6.19
C HIS A 304 -16.87 -14.13 5.62
N TYR A 305 -16.75 -13.34 4.55
CA TYR A 305 -17.89 -12.70 3.91
C TYR A 305 -18.86 -13.71 3.24
N LEU A 306 -18.32 -14.72 2.57
CA LEU A 306 -19.09 -15.77 1.88
C LEU A 306 -19.76 -16.70 2.88
N ALA A 307 -19.03 -17.14 3.91
CA ALA A 307 -19.52 -18.04 4.95
C ALA A 307 -20.66 -17.44 5.79
N ARG A 308 -20.77 -16.09 5.87
CA ARG A 308 -21.82 -15.38 6.63
C ARG A 308 -21.86 -15.75 8.11
N SER A 309 -20.74 -16.21 8.63
CA SER A 309 -20.63 -16.70 9.98
C SER A 309 -19.29 -16.27 10.54
N GLU A 310 -19.20 -16.13 11.85
CA GLU A 310 -17.93 -15.82 12.51
C GLU A 310 -16.97 -17.00 12.36
N PRO A 311 -15.68 -16.72 12.06
CA PRO A 311 -14.65 -17.74 12.06
C PRO A 311 -14.39 -18.20 13.50
N THR A 312 -14.21 -19.50 13.71
CA THR A 312 -14.07 -20.12 15.04
C THR A 312 -12.67 -20.66 15.26
N THR A 313 -12.08 -21.33 14.26
CA THR A 313 -10.73 -21.87 14.35
C THR A 313 -9.97 -21.69 13.05
N VAL A 314 -8.64 -21.66 13.14
CA VAL A 314 -7.73 -21.65 12.00
C VAL A 314 -6.61 -22.66 12.19
N SER A 315 -6.28 -23.35 11.10
CA SER A 315 -5.07 -24.15 10.97
C SER A 315 -4.30 -23.68 9.75
N ALA A 316 -2.98 -23.53 9.84
CA ALA A 316 -2.18 -23.11 8.71
C ALA A 316 -0.81 -23.79 8.67
N SER A 317 -0.27 -23.94 7.46
CA SER A 317 1.03 -24.55 7.20
C SER A 317 1.79 -23.76 6.15
N ILE A 318 3.03 -23.38 6.45
CA ILE A 318 3.94 -22.70 5.53
C ILE A 318 4.79 -23.73 4.79
N VAL A 319 4.93 -23.55 3.47
CA VAL A 319 5.85 -24.33 2.65
C VAL A 319 7.20 -23.60 2.59
N PRO A 320 8.28 -24.18 3.12
CA PRO A 320 9.61 -23.56 3.07
C PRO A 320 10.17 -23.57 1.65
N LEU A 321 10.98 -22.57 1.31
CA LEU A 321 11.80 -22.62 0.09
C LEU A 321 13.08 -23.43 0.34
N GLN A 322 13.60 -24.08 -0.70
CA GLN A 322 14.90 -24.74 -0.65
C GLN A 322 16.02 -23.72 -0.34
N GLY A 323 17.04 -24.17 0.41
CA GLY A 323 18.16 -23.32 0.84
C GLY A 323 17.94 -22.57 2.17
N GLY A 324 17.02 -23.04 3.01
CA GLY A 324 16.84 -22.54 4.39
C GLY A 324 16.17 -21.19 4.52
N VAL A 325 15.79 -20.53 3.42
CA VAL A 325 15.13 -19.23 3.50
C VAL A 325 13.61 -19.42 3.52
N GLN A 326 13.04 -19.33 4.72
CA GLN A 326 11.59 -19.25 4.88
C GLN A 326 11.09 -17.89 4.38
N THR A 327 10.35 -17.90 3.28
CA THR A 327 9.43 -16.80 2.98
C THR A 327 8.05 -17.25 3.43
N GLU A 328 7.37 -16.45 4.26
CA GLU A 328 5.97 -16.72 4.70
C GLU A 328 4.97 -16.64 3.53
N ASP A 329 5.44 -16.38 2.30
CA ASP A 329 4.70 -16.20 1.05
C ASP A 329 4.02 -17.45 0.47
N ASN A 330 4.24 -18.62 1.07
CA ASN A 330 3.67 -19.88 0.61
C ASN A 330 2.96 -20.56 1.78
N ILE A 331 1.65 -20.41 1.86
CA ILE A 331 0.87 -20.88 3.00
C ILE A 331 -0.44 -21.53 2.53
N ALA A 332 -0.80 -22.62 3.19
CA ALA A 332 -2.13 -23.19 3.16
C ALA A 332 -2.84 -22.85 4.47
N ILE A 333 -4.04 -22.26 4.41
CA ILE A 333 -4.85 -21.86 5.56
C ILE A 333 -6.21 -22.55 5.47
N THR A 334 -6.69 -23.10 6.57
CA THR A 334 -8.05 -23.65 6.73
C THR A 334 -8.76 -22.93 7.86
N LEU A 335 -9.89 -22.29 7.54
CA LEU A 335 -10.76 -21.54 8.45
C LEU A 335 -12.06 -22.32 8.65
N ASN A 336 -12.45 -22.55 9.91
CA ASN A 336 -13.77 -23.07 10.24
C ASN A 336 -14.68 -21.94 10.73
N PHE A 337 -15.98 -22.09 10.49
CA PHE A 337 -16.98 -21.08 10.85
C PHE A 337 -18.09 -21.67 11.72
N LYS A 338 -18.70 -20.84 12.57
CA LYS A 338 -19.76 -21.25 13.52
C LYS A 338 -20.96 -21.96 12.85
N ASN A 339 -21.30 -21.63 11.60
CA ASN A 339 -22.38 -22.28 10.86
C ASN A 339 -21.99 -23.59 10.15
N GLY A 340 -20.80 -24.13 10.42
CA GLY A 340 -20.28 -25.35 9.79
C GLY A 340 -19.66 -25.14 8.41
N SER A 341 -19.58 -23.90 7.91
CA SER A 341 -18.81 -23.62 6.68
C SER A 341 -17.31 -23.81 6.94
N CYS A 342 -16.56 -24.11 5.87
CA CYS A 342 -15.11 -24.22 5.89
C CYS A 342 -14.52 -23.45 4.69
N GLY A 343 -13.46 -22.70 4.94
CA GLY A 343 -12.72 -21.95 3.92
C GLY A 343 -11.27 -22.39 3.86
N THR A 344 -10.79 -22.80 2.69
CA THR A 344 -9.39 -23.12 2.43
C THR A 344 -8.76 -22.06 1.53
N ILE A 345 -7.54 -21.65 1.85
CA ILE A 345 -6.78 -20.67 1.09
C ILE A 345 -5.41 -21.25 0.81
N ILE A 346 -5.09 -21.43 -0.46
CA ILE A 346 -3.75 -21.74 -0.95
C ILE A 346 -3.18 -20.44 -1.49
N TYR A 347 -2.21 -19.86 -0.79
CA TYR A 347 -1.52 -18.66 -1.20
C TYR A 347 -0.07 -19.03 -1.55
N THR A 348 0.34 -18.82 -2.79
CA THR A 348 1.64 -19.27 -3.28
C THR A 348 2.30 -18.25 -4.20
N SER A 349 3.62 -18.17 -4.09
CA SER A 349 4.52 -17.45 -4.99
C SER A 349 5.29 -18.38 -5.94
N LEU A 350 5.04 -19.70 -5.87
CA LEU A 350 5.79 -20.75 -6.57
C LEU A 350 5.32 -21.00 -8.00
N ALA A 351 4.10 -20.55 -8.35
CA ALA A 351 3.52 -20.83 -9.65
C ALA A 351 3.96 -19.80 -10.72
N PRO A 352 4.07 -20.22 -12.00
CA PRO A 352 4.44 -19.33 -13.10
C PRO A 352 3.36 -18.27 -13.35
N LYS A 353 3.75 -17.11 -13.90
CA LYS A 353 2.82 -16.01 -14.23
C LYS A 353 1.76 -16.37 -15.29
N THR A 354 1.94 -17.47 -16.03
CA THR A 354 0.97 -18.00 -17.00
C THR A 354 -0.26 -18.58 -16.32
N LEU A 355 -0.16 -19.03 -15.07
CA LEU A 355 -1.31 -19.45 -14.27
C LEU A 355 -2.08 -18.21 -13.78
N PRO A 356 -3.40 -18.09 -14.01
CA PRO A 356 -4.19 -16.96 -13.53
C PRO A 356 -4.06 -16.74 -12.02
N LYS A 357 -4.13 -15.47 -11.62
CA LYS A 357 -3.80 -15.03 -10.26
C LYS A 357 -4.74 -15.59 -9.19
N GLU A 358 -6.05 -15.55 -9.41
CA GLU A 358 -7.06 -15.81 -8.37
C GLU A 358 -8.10 -16.78 -8.89
N ARG A 359 -8.27 -17.94 -8.25
CA ARG A 359 -9.37 -18.88 -8.50
C ARG A 359 -10.14 -19.10 -7.21
N ILE A 360 -11.46 -18.95 -7.26
CA ILE A 360 -12.34 -19.11 -6.10
C ILE A 360 -13.42 -20.13 -6.45
N GLU A 361 -13.59 -21.13 -5.60
CA GLU A 361 -14.56 -22.21 -5.77
C GLU A 361 -15.44 -22.27 -4.53
N ILE A 362 -16.75 -22.34 -4.73
CA ILE A 362 -17.74 -22.30 -3.65
C ILE A 362 -18.70 -23.45 -3.88
N PHE A 363 -18.87 -24.31 -2.88
CA PHE A 363 -19.71 -25.51 -2.95
C PHE A 363 -20.73 -25.48 -1.81
N GLY A 364 -21.99 -25.82 -2.11
CA GLY A 364 -23.03 -25.99 -1.09
C GLY A 364 -24.43 -26.08 -1.68
N GLY A 365 -25.28 -26.89 -1.05
CA GLY A 365 -26.71 -27.01 -1.40
C GLY A 365 -26.96 -27.44 -2.86
N ASP A 366 -26.30 -28.51 -3.31
CA ASP A 366 -26.37 -29.05 -4.69
C ASP A 366 -25.96 -28.05 -5.79
N LYS A 367 -25.09 -27.10 -5.43
CA LYS A 367 -24.58 -26.09 -6.35
C LYS A 367 -23.09 -25.88 -6.13
N ALA A 368 -22.42 -25.52 -7.21
CA ALA A 368 -21.07 -25.00 -7.14
C ALA A 368 -20.94 -23.72 -7.97
N MET A 369 -20.02 -22.84 -7.58
CA MET A 369 -19.64 -21.67 -8.37
C MET A 369 -18.14 -21.56 -8.42
N VAL A 370 -17.60 -21.47 -9.64
CA VAL A 370 -16.18 -21.26 -9.90
C VAL A 370 -16.00 -19.86 -10.46
N ILE A 371 -15.14 -19.06 -9.87
CA ILE A 371 -14.77 -17.73 -10.32
C ILE A 371 -13.30 -17.75 -10.71
N ASP A 372 -13.02 -17.42 -11.96
CA ASP A 372 -11.66 -17.38 -12.50
C ASP A 372 -11.24 -15.93 -12.73
N ASN A 373 -10.28 -15.49 -11.90
CA ASN A 373 -9.58 -14.21 -11.91
C ASN A 373 -10.49 -13.00 -12.01
N PHE A 374 -11.73 -13.11 -11.53
CA PHE A 374 -12.79 -12.09 -11.68
C PHE A 374 -13.00 -11.63 -13.14
N LYS A 375 -12.68 -12.51 -14.10
CA LYS A 375 -12.93 -12.34 -15.54
C LYS A 375 -14.05 -13.24 -16.04
N SER A 376 -14.28 -14.36 -15.36
CA SER A 376 -15.39 -15.26 -15.65
C SER A 376 -15.87 -15.97 -14.40
N ASP A 377 -17.11 -16.44 -14.46
CA ASP A 377 -17.68 -17.32 -13.47
C ASP A 377 -18.55 -18.41 -14.12
N VAL A 378 -18.55 -19.59 -13.51
CA VAL A 378 -19.36 -20.75 -13.92
C VAL A 378 -20.16 -21.22 -12.74
N ILE A 379 -21.48 -21.33 -12.90
CA ILE A 379 -22.39 -21.92 -11.91
C ILE A 379 -22.71 -23.34 -12.36
N TYR A 380 -22.65 -24.29 -11.44
CA TYR A 380 -23.03 -25.68 -11.63
C TYR A 380 -24.25 -25.99 -10.75
N THR A 381 -25.19 -26.73 -11.31
CA THR A 381 -26.41 -27.23 -10.66
C THR A 381 -26.74 -28.62 -11.21
N SER A 382 -27.62 -29.37 -10.57
CA SER A 382 -28.19 -30.62 -11.11
C SER A 382 -28.84 -30.48 -12.50
N LYS A 383 -29.26 -29.27 -12.90
CA LYS A 383 -29.85 -28.98 -14.22
C LYS A 383 -28.84 -28.56 -15.29
N GLY A 384 -27.54 -28.54 -14.98
CA GLY A 384 -26.48 -28.14 -15.89
C GLY A 384 -25.65 -26.95 -15.40
N LYS A 385 -24.90 -26.33 -16.31
CA LYS A 385 -23.95 -25.25 -16.02
C LYS A 385 -24.25 -23.96 -16.77
N LYS A 386 -24.02 -22.81 -16.12
CA LYS A 386 -24.14 -21.47 -16.73
C LYS A 386 -22.83 -20.71 -16.57
N LYS A 387 -22.23 -20.33 -17.70
CA LYS A 387 -21.01 -19.51 -17.75
C LYS A 387 -21.34 -18.04 -17.96
N THR A 388 -20.55 -17.16 -17.36
CA THR A 388 -20.63 -15.71 -17.54
C THR A 388 -19.21 -15.16 -17.68
N HIS A 389 -19.02 -14.22 -18.60
CA HIS A 389 -17.76 -13.54 -18.85
C HIS A 389 -17.94 -12.04 -18.60
N SER A 390 -16.96 -11.40 -17.98
CA SER A 390 -16.93 -9.95 -17.83
C SER A 390 -16.00 -9.31 -18.85
N TYR A 391 -16.32 -8.07 -19.25
CA TYR A 391 -15.43 -7.25 -20.04
C TYR A 391 -14.30 -6.74 -19.11
N GLY A 392 -13.18 -7.47 -19.10
CA GLY A 392 -12.05 -7.20 -18.21
C GLY A 392 -12.24 -7.75 -16.78
N GLN A 393 -11.21 -7.54 -15.95
CA GLN A 393 -11.18 -7.99 -14.56
C GLN A 393 -11.94 -7.00 -13.67
N ASN A 394 -12.98 -7.48 -12.96
CA ASN A 394 -13.74 -6.65 -12.02
C ASN A 394 -13.70 -7.20 -10.59
N LYS A 395 -12.76 -6.69 -9.81
CA LYS A 395 -12.56 -7.07 -8.41
C LYS A 395 -13.42 -6.27 -7.41
N GLY A 396 -14.28 -5.35 -7.87
CA GLY A 396 -15.22 -4.65 -6.99
C GLY A 396 -14.82 -3.26 -6.48
N HIS A 397 -13.64 -2.71 -6.79
CA HIS A 397 -13.20 -1.40 -6.29
C HIS A 397 -14.20 -0.26 -6.56
N ASN A 398 -14.76 -0.19 -7.78
CA ASN A 398 -15.77 0.84 -8.09
C ASN A 398 -17.01 0.71 -7.19
N ASN A 399 -17.46 -0.52 -6.95
CA ASN A 399 -18.65 -0.79 -6.14
C ASN A 399 -18.38 -0.55 -4.65
N GLU A 400 -17.16 -0.84 -4.19
CA GLU A 400 -16.70 -0.55 -2.84
C GLU A 400 -16.76 0.95 -2.54
N PHE A 401 -16.04 1.78 -3.31
CA PHE A 401 -16.06 3.24 -3.12
C PHE A 401 -17.47 3.81 -3.25
N LYS A 402 -18.24 3.36 -4.25
CA LYS A 402 -19.63 3.79 -4.44
C LYS A 402 -20.50 3.46 -3.22
N SER A 403 -20.36 2.27 -2.66
CA SER A 403 -21.14 1.85 -1.49
C SER A 403 -20.74 2.64 -0.25
N PHE A 404 -19.45 2.92 -0.08
CA PHE A 404 -18.96 3.65 1.09
C PHE A 404 -19.35 5.13 1.06
N ILE A 405 -19.15 5.82 -0.07
CA ILE A 405 -19.59 7.22 -0.26
C ILE A 405 -21.10 7.34 -0.06
N LYS A 406 -21.88 6.40 -0.61
CA LYS A 406 -23.34 6.36 -0.41
C LYS A 406 -23.70 6.22 1.07
N ALA A 407 -23.04 5.32 1.81
CA ALA A 407 -23.30 5.12 3.23
C ALA A 407 -23.00 6.37 4.06
N ILE A 408 -21.90 7.08 3.76
CA ILE A 408 -21.55 8.35 4.42
C ILE A 408 -22.63 9.39 4.15
N LYS A 409 -23.00 9.58 2.88
CA LYS A 409 -23.99 10.59 2.46
C LYS A 409 -25.38 10.35 3.03
N GLU A 410 -25.80 9.09 3.10
CA GLU A 410 -27.11 8.70 3.64
C GLU A 410 -27.13 8.54 5.17
N GLY A 411 -26.01 8.79 5.86
CA GLY A 411 -25.92 8.59 7.31
C GLY A 411 -26.04 7.12 7.74
N LYS A 412 -25.93 6.16 6.82
CA LYS A 412 -26.07 4.73 7.10
C LYS A 412 -24.82 4.13 7.74
N PRO A 413 -24.90 2.96 8.40
CA PRO A 413 -23.73 2.24 8.89
C PRO A 413 -22.72 1.94 7.77
N CYS A 414 -21.45 1.71 8.14
CA CYS A 414 -20.41 1.31 7.20
C CYS A 414 -20.81 0.02 6.45
N PRO A 415 -20.56 -0.09 5.12
CA PRO A 415 -20.89 -1.30 4.36
C PRO A 415 -20.23 -2.58 4.89
N ILE A 416 -19.08 -2.46 5.55
CA ILE A 416 -18.47 -3.56 6.32
C ILE A 416 -18.59 -3.19 7.80
N PRO A 417 -19.34 -3.97 8.60
CA PRO A 417 -19.42 -3.74 10.04
C PRO A 417 -18.05 -3.85 10.71
N LEU A 418 -17.78 -2.98 11.69
CA LEU A 418 -16.49 -2.91 12.41
C LEU A 418 -16.07 -4.28 12.95
N GLN A 419 -16.98 -5.01 13.61
CA GLN A 419 -16.70 -6.35 14.14
C GLN A 419 -16.21 -7.32 13.05
N LYS A 420 -16.74 -7.23 11.83
CA LYS A 420 -16.32 -8.09 10.71
C LYS A 420 -14.92 -7.73 10.21
N ILE A 421 -14.57 -6.44 10.20
CA ILE A 421 -13.22 -5.97 9.89
C ILE A 421 -12.23 -6.57 10.90
N ILE A 422 -12.50 -6.37 12.19
CA ILE A 422 -11.63 -6.83 13.27
C ILE A 422 -11.44 -8.35 13.24
N LEU A 423 -12.52 -9.12 13.14
CA LEU A 423 -12.44 -10.59 13.08
C LEU A 423 -11.65 -11.09 11.87
N SER A 424 -11.78 -10.45 10.70
CA SER A 424 -11.01 -10.81 9.51
C SER A 424 -9.52 -10.48 9.66
N THR A 425 -9.19 -9.33 10.25
CA THR A 425 -7.79 -8.97 10.53
C THR A 425 -7.19 -9.90 11.59
N GLN A 426 -7.94 -10.18 12.67
CA GLN A 426 -7.54 -11.10 13.74
C GLN A 426 -7.28 -12.51 13.20
N ALA A 427 -8.23 -13.07 12.43
CA ALA A 427 -8.07 -14.38 11.79
C ALA A 427 -6.85 -14.44 10.85
N THR A 428 -6.46 -13.32 10.23
CA THR A 428 -5.24 -13.25 9.43
C THR A 428 -3.98 -13.38 10.30
N PHE A 429 -3.94 -12.69 11.44
CA PHE A 429 -2.83 -12.83 12.39
C PHE A 429 -2.77 -14.24 12.99
N ASP A 430 -3.92 -14.79 13.37
CA ASP A 430 -4.00 -16.14 13.93
C ASP A 430 -3.62 -17.22 12.89
N SER A 431 -3.81 -16.96 11.59
CA SER A 431 -3.31 -17.84 10.53
C SER A 431 -1.78 -17.93 10.55
N LEU A 432 -1.08 -16.80 10.70
CA LEU A 432 0.37 -16.81 10.82
C LEU A 432 0.85 -17.44 12.13
N GLU A 433 0.16 -17.15 13.23
CA GLU A 433 0.47 -17.74 14.52
C GLU A 433 0.29 -19.27 14.50
N SER A 434 -0.76 -19.76 13.86
CA SER A 434 -1.03 -21.19 13.69
C SER A 434 0.09 -21.87 12.91
N ALA A 435 0.53 -21.27 11.80
CA ALA A 435 1.64 -21.80 11.01
C ALA A 435 2.97 -21.83 11.79
N LYS A 436 3.23 -20.80 12.62
CA LYS A 436 4.44 -20.73 13.45
C LYS A 436 4.43 -21.77 14.57
N LYS A 437 3.29 -21.94 15.25
CA LYS A 437 3.13 -22.87 16.36
C LYS A 437 2.82 -24.31 15.92
N LYS A 438 2.50 -24.53 14.63
CA LYS A 438 2.07 -25.81 14.06
C LYS A 438 0.87 -26.43 14.79
N GLN A 439 -0.09 -25.59 15.16
CA GLN A 439 -1.28 -26.00 15.91
C GLN A 439 -2.53 -25.26 15.43
N VAL A 440 -3.70 -25.83 15.70
CA VAL A 440 -4.98 -25.14 15.51
C VAL A 440 -5.11 -24.02 16.53
N ILE A 441 -5.55 -22.84 16.10
CA ILE A 441 -5.80 -21.68 16.95
C ILE A 441 -7.29 -21.38 16.96
N ASN A 442 -7.84 -21.16 18.17
CA ASN A 442 -9.18 -20.62 18.32
C ASN A 442 -9.15 -19.12 18.01
N ILE A 443 -10.02 -18.70 17.09
CA ILE A 443 -10.17 -17.29 16.76
C ILE A 443 -11.14 -16.71 17.79
N SER A 444 -10.57 -16.16 18.85
CA SER A 444 -11.31 -15.40 19.83
C SER A 444 -11.21 -13.91 19.49
N PRO A 445 -12.31 -13.15 19.55
CA PRO A 445 -12.21 -11.71 19.70
C PRO A 445 -11.66 -11.42 21.11
N GLU A 446 -10.37 -11.62 21.33
CA GLU A 446 -9.68 -11.12 22.52
C GLU A 446 -9.46 -9.60 22.38
N ILE A 447 -10.56 -8.84 22.24
CA ILE A 447 -10.53 -7.37 22.20
C ILE A 447 -11.77 -6.76 22.86
#